data_AF-A0A127SCD6-F1
#
_entry.id   AF-A0A127SCD6-F1
#
_cell.length_a   1.000
_cell.length_b   1.000
_cell.length_c   1.000
_cell.angle_alpha   90.00
_cell.angle_beta   90.00
_cell.angle_gamma   90.00
#
_symmetry.space_group_name_H-M   'P 1'
#
loop_
_entity.id
_entity.type
_entity.pdbx_description
1 polymer ?
#
loop_
_entity_poly.entity_id
_entity_poly.type
_entity_poly.pdbx_seq_one_letter_code
_entity_poly.pdbx_strand_id
1 'polypeptide(L)'
;MQPPSSKALDIFAIGTLLAALVLSTPVIDRAVAAAWQWFKFAGHSNDGHITLSLNTGIIFSSMLAAVFVLAFSLNHRAKRRSATRALACSRWAMYVVVAAAVCYWLLGMSNLNAWRA
;
A
#
# COMPACT_ATOMS: atom_id res chain seq x y z
N MET A 1 1.06 -4.89 31.89
CA MET A 1 0.35 -5.12 30.61
C MET A 1 0.47 -6.60 30.24
N GLN A 2 -0.62 -7.34 30.29
CA GLN A 2 -0.64 -8.76 29.92
C GLN A 2 -0.32 -8.88 28.42
N PRO A 3 0.64 -9.73 28.02
CA PRO A 3 1.02 -9.81 26.62
C PRO A 3 -0.11 -10.45 25.79
N PRO A 4 -0.42 -9.93 24.60
CA PRO A 4 -1.54 -10.41 23.80
C PRO A 4 -1.40 -11.90 23.48
N SER A 5 -2.51 -12.63 23.61
CA SER A 5 -2.64 -14.04 23.24
C SER A 5 -2.22 -14.27 21.78
N SER A 6 -1.70 -15.46 21.45
CA SER A 6 -1.35 -15.85 20.07
C SER A 6 -2.52 -15.65 19.11
N LYS A 7 -3.75 -15.94 19.56
CA LYS A 7 -4.98 -15.68 18.79
C LYS A 7 -5.19 -14.21 18.48
N ALA A 8 -4.91 -13.33 19.43
CA ALA A 8 -5.04 -11.88 19.23
C ALA A 8 -4.01 -11.38 18.20
N LEU A 9 -2.76 -11.89 18.26
CA LEU A 9 -1.74 -11.57 17.27
C LEU A 9 -2.12 -12.00 15.85
N ASP A 10 -2.73 -13.17 15.70
CA ASP A 10 -3.22 -13.64 14.40
C ASP A 10 -4.32 -12.72 13.86
N ILE A 11 -5.31 -12.35 14.68
CA ILE A 11 -6.39 -11.43 14.30
C ILE A 11 -5.82 -10.07 13.85
N PHE A 12 -4.90 -9.50 14.64
CA PHE A 12 -4.27 -8.23 14.28
C PHE A 12 -3.44 -8.34 12.98
N ALA A 13 -2.72 -9.44 12.77
CA ALA A 13 -1.94 -9.63 11.55
C ALA A 13 -2.81 -9.78 10.31
N ILE A 14 -3.94 -10.51 10.42
CA ILE A 14 -4.94 -10.63 9.34
C ILE A 14 -5.58 -9.27 9.07
N GLY A 15 -6.00 -8.55 10.11
CA GLY A 15 -6.59 -7.21 9.98
C GLY A 15 -5.62 -6.22 9.30
N THR A 16 -4.33 -6.30 9.64
CA THR A 16 -3.29 -5.46 9.02
C THR A 16 -3.09 -5.81 7.54
N LEU A 17 -3.14 -7.10 7.18
CA LEU A 17 -3.09 -7.53 5.79
C LEU A 17 -4.31 -7.04 5.00
N LEU A 18 -5.51 -7.13 5.57
CA LEU A 18 -6.73 -6.61 4.95
C LEU A 18 -6.66 -5.10 4.76
N ALA A 19 -6.17 -4.35 5.75
CA ALA A 19 -5.98 -2.92 5.63
C ALA A 19 -4.98 -2.56 4.51
N ALA A 20 -3.87 -3.31 4.39
CA ALA A 20 -2.92 -3.14 3.30
C ALA A 20 -3.56 -3.38 1.92
N LEU A 21 -4.40 -4.41 1.80
CA LEU A 21 -5.13 -4.71 0.56
C LEU A 21 -6.13 -3.60 0.22
N VAL A 22 -6.91 -3.12 1.20
CA VAL A 22 -7.86 -2.00 1.00
C VAL A 22 -7.14 -0.72 0.59
N LEU A 23 -5.98 -0.42 1.18
CA LEU A 23 -5.16 0.72 0.75
C LEU A 23 -4.57 0.54 -0.66
N SER A 24 -4.38 -0.70 -1.12
CA SER A 24 -3.88 -0.96 -2.48
C SER A 24 -4.94 -0.76 -3.56
N THR A 25 -6.24 -0.92 -3.26
CA THR A 25 -7.35 -0.77 -4.21
C THR A 25 -7.32 0.53 -5.02
N PRO A 26 -7.21 1.74 -4.41
CA PRO A 26 -7.15 2.97 -5.19
C PRO A 26 -5.89 3.09 -6.06
N VAL A 27 -4.78 2.43 -5.70
CA VAL A 27 -3.56 2.41 -6.52
C VAL A 27 -3.76 1.51 -7.73
N ILE A 28 -4.40 0.36 -7.56
CA ILE A 28 -4.71 -0.57 -8.65
C ILE A 28 -5.67 0.09 -9.64
N ASP A 29 -6.73 0.73 -9.16
CA ASP A 29 -7.70 1.45 -10.00
C ASP A 29 -7.01 2.54 -10.84
N ARG A 30 -6.13 3.32 -10.21
CA ARG A 30 -5.30 4.32 -10.90
C ARG A 30 -4.32 3.71 -11.90
N ALA A 31 -3.69 2.58 -11.56
CA ALA A 31 -2.77 1.88 -12.46
C ALA A 31 -3.50 1.34 -13.70
N VAL A 32 -4.70 0.78 -13.52
CA VAL A 32 -5.55 0.30 -14.62
C VAL A 32 -6.01 1.47 -15.48
N ALA A 33 -6.45 2.58 -14.87
CA ALA A 33 -6.83 3.77 -15.62
C ALA A 33 -5.66 4.33 -16.44
N ALA A 34 -4.46 4.40 -15.86
CA ALA A 34 -3.26 4.87 -16.56
C ALA A 34 -2.84 3.92 -17.69
N ALA A 35 -2.85 2.60 -17.47
CA ALA A 35 -2.58 1.60 -18.50
C ALA A 35 -3.61 1.65 -19.64
N TRP A 36 -4.89 1.85 -19.30
CA TRP A 36 -5.97 2.01 -20.26
C TRP A 36 -5.82 3.29 -21.09
N GLN A 37 -5.48 4.41 -20.45
CA GLN A 37 -5.19 5.66 -21.16
C GLN A 37 -3.99 5.50 -22.10
N TRP A 38 -2.92 4.84 -21.64
CA TRP A 38 -1.76 4.56 -22.46
C TRP A 38 -2.10 3.70 -23.69
N PHE A 39 -2.94 2.66 -23.50
CA PHE A 39 -3.40 1.82 -24.60
C PHE A 39 -4.31 2.57 -25.59
N LYS A 40 -5.24 3.40 -25.10
CA LYS A 40 -6.22 4.11 -25.93
C LYS A 40 -5.65 5.31 -26.68
N PHE A 41 -4.65 5.99 -26.10
CA PHE A 41 -4.07 7.23 -26.63
C PHE A 41 -2.60 7.08 -27.05
N ALA A 42 -2.14 5.85 -27.34
CA ALA A 42 -0.80 5.59 -27.84
C ALA A 42 -0.51 6.45 -29.09
N GLY A 43 0.18 7.59 -28.91
CA GLY A 43 0.52 8.56 -29.96
C GLY A 43 -0.08 9.97 -29.83
N HIS A 44 -0.81 10.31 -28.76
CA HIS A 44 -1.31 11.68 -28.52
C HIS A 44 -0.79 12.28 -27.20
N SER A 45 -0.72 13.62 -27.15
CA SER A 45 -0.14 14.42 -26.05
C SER A 45 -0.69 14.01 -24.67
N ASN A 46 0.19 13.97 -23.67
CA ASN A 46 -0.07 13.55 -22.28
C ASN A 46 -1.02 14.48 -21.48
N ASP A 47 -1.73 15.41 -22.13
CA ASP A 47 -2.46 16.51 -21.48
C ASP A 47 -3.70 16.08 -20.67
N GLY A 48 -4.06 14.79 -20.68
CA GLY A 48 -5.15 14.22 -19.88
C GLY A 48 -4.73 13.82 -18.46
N HIS A 49 -4.06 14.71 -17.73
CA HIS A 49 -3.49 14.38 -16.42
C HIS A 49 -4.55 14.17 -15.34
N ILE A 50 -4.56 12.98 -14.70
CA ILE A 50 -5.23 12.78 -13.42
C ILE A 50 -4.40 13.53 -12.37
N THR A 51 -4.69 14.82 -12.20
CA THR A 51 -3.97 15.67 -11.24
C THR A 51 -4.20 15.14 -9.82
N LEU A 52 -3.13 14.64 -9.21
CA LEU A 52 -3.16 14.22 -7.82
C LEU A 52 -2.61 15.35 -6.96
N SER A 53 -3.45 15.86 -6.05
CA SER A 53 -2.99 16.90 -5.13
C SER A 53 -1.87 16.34 -4.26
N LEU A 54 -0.82 17.14 -4.05
CA LEU A 54 0.29 16.81 -3.15
C LEU A 54 -0.22 16.37 -1.77
N ASN A 55 -1.29 17.01 -1.29
CA ASN A 55 -1.95 16.69 -0.02
C ASN A 55 -2.52 15.27 0.00
N THR A 56 -3.20 14.84 -1.07
CA THR A 56 -3.66 13.45 -1.22
C THR A 56 -2.49 12.47 -1.20
N GLY A 57 -1.35 12.85 -1.78
CA GLY A 57 -0.10 12.07 -1.75
C GLY A 57 0.49 11.86 -0.38
N ILE A 58 0.52 12.93 0.42
CA ILE A 58 1.03 12.88 1.78
C ILE A 58 0.10 12.03 2.66
N ILE A 59 -1.21 12.19 2.53
CA ILE A 59 -2.19 11.38 3.29
C ILE A 59 -2.06 9.90 2.93
N PHE A 60 -2.00 9.57 1.64
CA PHE A 60 -1.89 8.18 1.21
C PHE A 60 -0.57 7.54 1.67
N SER A 61 0.55 8.26 1.51
CA SER A 61 1.87 7.79 1.94
C SER A 61 1.96 7.60 3.47
N SER A 62 1.34 8.49 4.24
CA SER A 62 1.32 8.39 5.71
C SER A 62 0.46 7.20 6.18
N MET A 63 -0.67 6.92 5.53
CA MET A 63 -1.47 5.72 5.79
C MET A 63 -0.69 4.43 5.49
N LEU A 64 -0.02 4.36 4.33
CA LEU A 64 0.86 3.23 3.99
C LEU A 64 1.96 3.04 5.03
N ALA A 65 2.63 4.13 5.44
CA ALA A 65 3.68 4.08 6.46
C ALA A 65 3.14 3.57 7.81
N ALA A 66 1.96 4.01 8.23
CA ALA A 66 1.32 3.54 9.47
C ALA A 66 1.05 2.03 9.42
N VAL A 67 0.49 1.53 8.30
CA VAL A 67 0.23 0.08 8.12
C VAL A 67 1.54 -0.71 8.06
N PHE A 68 2.58 -0.18 7.42
CA PHE A 68 3.91 -0.80 7.40
C PHE A 68 4.50 -0.94 8.80
N VAL A 69 4.49 0.14 9.60
CA VAL A 69 5.01 0.15 10.97
C VAL A 69 4.22 -0.82 11.86
N LEU A 70 2.90 -0.89 11.68
CA LEU A 70 2.04 -1.83 12.38
C LEU A 70 2.38 -3.28 12.01
N ALA A 71 2.50 -3.58 10.71
CA ALA A 71 2.88 -4.90 10.21
C ALA A 71 4.27 -5.32 10.71
N PHE A 72 5.25 -4.41 10.66
CA PHE A 72 6.59 -4.64 11.19
C PHE A 72 6.59 -4.94 12.69
N SER A 73 5.83 -4.17 13.47
CA SER A 73 5.69 -4.36 14.91
C SER A 73 5.06 -5.72 15.24
N LEU A 74 4.04 -6.14 14.48
CA LEU A 74 3.41 -7.44 14.60
C LEU A 74 4.35 -8.58 14.17
N ASN A 75 5.13 -8.38 13.11
CA ASN A 75 6.13 -9.35 12.66
C ASN A 75 7.18 -9.61 13.73
N HIS A 76 7.71 -8.54 14.35
CA HIS A 76 8.69 -8.65 15.43
C HIS A 76 8.13 -9.38 16.66
N ARG A 77 6.89 -9.08 17.04
CA ARG A 77 6.19 -9.77 18.14
C ARG A 77 5.88 -11.23 17.82
N ALA A 78 5.47 -11.54 16.59
CA ALA A 78 5.19 -12.89 16.12
C ALA A 78 6.47 -13.74 16.08
N LYS A 79 7.60 -13.16 15.66
CA LYS A 79 8.93 -13.80 15.68
C LYS A 79 9.35 -14.19 17.09
N ARG A 80 9.16 -13.29 18.07
CA ARG A 80 9.44 -13.58 19.50
C ARG A 80 8.56 -14.68 20.10
N ARG A 81 7.36 -14.91 19.55
CA ARG A 81 6.39 -15.91 20.06
C ARG A 81 6.25 -17.15 19.18
N SER A 82 7.10 -17.31 18.17
CA SER A 82 7.02 -18.43 17.20
C SER A 82 5.62 -18.62 16.58
N ALA A 83 4.88 -17.52 16.40
CA ALA A 83 3.52 -17.56 15.83
C ALA A 83 3.60 -17.52 14.30
N THR A 84 3.67 -18.69 13.67
CA THR A 84 3.93 -18.84 12.23
C THR A 84 2.90 -18.14 11.33
N ARG A 85 1.60 -18.17 11.71
CA ARG A 85 0.52 -17.54 10.94
C ARG A 85 0.58 -16.02 10.96
N ALA A 86 0.65 -15.41 12.15
CA ALA A 86 0.86 -13.97 12.30
C ALA A 86 2.15 -13.49 11.60
N LEU A 87 3.22 -14.29 11.64
CA LEU A 87 4.47 -13.98 10.95
C LEU A 87 4.30 -13.94 9.43
N ALA A 88 3.63 -14.92 8.84
CA ALA A 88 3.34 -14.94 7.42
C ALA A 88 2.44 -13.75 7.01
N CYS A 89 1.33 -13.53 7.72
CA CYS A 89 0.37 -12.47 7.40
C CYS A 89 1.01 -11.07 7.49
N SER A 90 1.78 -10.81 8.55
CA SER A 90 2.49 -9.53 8.70
C SER A 90 3.54 -9.31 7.61
N ARG A 91 4.26 -10.37 7.19
CA ARG A 91 5.22 -10.27 6.07
C ARG A 91 4.54 -9.95 4.76
N TRP A 92 3.43 -10.64 4.46
CA TRP A 92 2.60 -10.34 3.29
C TRP A 92 2.07 -8.90 3.32
N ALA A 93 1.60 -8.43 4.47
CA ALA A 93 1.13 -7.06 4.62
C ALA A 93 2.24 -6.04 4.30
N MET A 94 3.47 -6.28 4.78
CA MET A 94 4.62 -5.44 4.44
C MET A 94 4.91 -5.44 2.94
N TYR A 95 4.92 -6.60 2.27
CA TYR A 95 5.14 -6.67 0.83
C TYR A 95 4.06 -5.93 0.03
N VAL A 96 2.79 -6.09 0.39
CA VAL A 96 1.67 -5.39 -0.27
C VAL A 96 1.81 -3.88 -0.12
N VAL A 97 2.13 -3.39 1.09
CA VAL A 97 2.33 -1.96 1.33
C VAL A 97 3.49 -1.41 0.51
N VAL A 98 4.63 -2.12 0.48
CA VAL A 98 5.79 -1.69 -0.32
C VAL A 98 5.47 -1.69 -1.81
N ALA A 99 4.81 -2.73 -2.31
CA ALA A 99 4.39 -2.79 -3.71
C ALA A 99 3.42 -1.65 -4.07
N ALA A 100 2.42 -1.38 -3.21
CA ALA A 100 1.49 -0.28 -3.41
C ALA A 100 2.19 1.08 -3.41
N ALA A 101 3.16 1.30 -2.50
CA ALA A 101 3.96 2.51 -2.48
C ALA A 101 4.79 2.66 -3.76
N VAL A 102 5.49 1.61 -4.20
CA VAL A 102 6.28 1.64 -5.44
C VAL A 102 5.40 1.92 -6.65
N CYS A 103 4.28 1.22 -6.81
CA CYS A 103 3.33 1.46 -7.90
C CYS A 103 2.82 2.91 -7.88
N TYR A 104 2.50 3.42 -6.69
CA TYR A 104 2.04 4.80 -6.53
C TYR A 104 3.10 5.83 -6.94
N TRP A 105 4.34 5.65 -6.50
CA TRP A 105 5.45 6.52 -6.86
C TRP A 105 5.81 6.42 -8.35
N LEU A 106 5.77 5.22 -8.94
CA LEU A 106 5.98 5.03 -10.37
C LEU A 106 4.88 5.70 -11.19
N LEU A 107 3.62 5.61 -10.77
CA LEU A 107 2.52 6.34 -11.42
C LEU A 107 2.73 7.85 -11.36
N GLY A 108 3.22 8.36 -10.23
CA GLY A 108 3.52 9.78 -10.06
C GLY A 108 4.78 10.29 -10.76
N MET A 109 5.80 9.43 -10.94
CA MET A 109 7.03 9.77 -11.69
C MET A 109 6.86 9.59 -13.19
N SER A 110 6.03 8.64 -13.62
CA SER A 110 5.64 8.53 -15.01
C SER A 110 4.86 9.79 -15.38
N ASN A 111 5.18 10.41 -16.52
CA ASN A 111 4.53 11.61 -17.07
C ASN A 111 3.01 11.45 -17.33
N LEU A 112 2.40 10.36 -16.83
CA LEU A 112 0.98 10.04 -16.82
C LEU A 112 0.25 10.80 -15.70
N ASN A 113 0.89 11.06 -14.54
CA ASN A 113 0.35 11.90 -13.47
C ASN A 113 1.39 12.91 -12.98
N ALA A 114 1.42 14.09 -13.61
CA ALA A 114 2.19 15.20 -13.06
C ALA A 114 1.55 15.66 -11.74
N TRP A 115 2.25 15.46 -10.62
CA TRP A 115 1.97 16.17 -9.38
C TRP A 115 2.08 17.67 -9.64
N ARG A 116 0.95 18.36 -9.78
CA ARG A 116 0.96 19.81 -9.87
C ARG A 116 0.93 20.37 -8.44
N ALA A 117 1.98 21.12 -8.11
CA ALA A 117 2.08 21.93 -6.89
C ALA A 117 1.10 23.10 -6.95
#